data_AF-A0A9X3W6E8-F1
#
_entry.id   AF-A0A9X3W6E8-F1
#
_cell.length_a   1.000
_cell.length_b   1.000
_cell.length_c   1.000
_cell.angle_alpha   90.00
_cell.angle_beta   90.00
_cell.angle_gamma   90.00
#
_symmetry.space_group_name_H-M   'P 1'
#
loop_
_entity.id
_entity.type
_entity.pdbx_description
1 polymer ?
#
loop_
_entity_poly.entity_id
_entity_poly.type
_entity_poly.pdbx_seq_one_letter_code
_entity_poly.pdbx_strand_id
1 'polypeptide(L)'
;MQITNLISGIISIIQFQYKLTLDTNSFNYSRFITHLRILLVRLLRNHPNPNQKLDPSLLSFMKIKYNKAYDTAERIATYLHSKMGWTLDSDDKFYLVLHIFRVTSRQEK
;
A
#
# COMPACT_ATOMS: atom_id res chain seq x y z
N MET A 1 -8.48 -17.21 -3.80
CA MET A 1 -9.53 -16.33 -3.23
C MET A 1 -9.01 -15.37 -2.15
N GLN A 2 -8.15 -15.81 -1.23
CA GLN A 2 -7.68 -14.99 -0.10
C GLN A 2 -7.00 -13.65 -0.51
N ILE A 3 -6.07 -13.66 -1.47
CA ILE A 3 -5.38 -12.45 -1.92
C ILE A 3 -6.34 -11.41 -2.52
N THR A 4 -7.31 -11.84 -3.33
CA THR A 4 -8.30 -10.94 -3.94
C THR A 4 -9.15 -10.23 -2.88
N ASN A 5 -9.54 -10.93 -1.81
CA ASN A 5 -10.29 -10.34 -0.70
C ASN A 5 -9.45 -9.33 0.09
N LEU A 6 -8.16 -9.62 0.31
CA LEU A 6 -7.24 -8.69 0.96
C LEU A 6 -7.05 -7.42 0.13
N ILE A 7 -6.83 -7.56 -1.18
CA ILE A 7 -6.75 -6.41 -2.10
C ILE A 7 -8.03 -5.57 -2.05
N SER A 8 -9.19 -6.21 -2.11
CA SER A 8 -10.48 -5.50 -2.05
C SER A 8 -10.67 -4.73 -0.74
N GLY A 9 -10.22 -5.30 0.38
CA GLY A 9 -10.19 -4.60 1.68
C GLY A 9 -9.25 -3.40 1.68
N ILE A 10 -8.04 -3.54 1.10
CA ILE A 10 -7.08 -2.44 0.95
C ILE A 10 -7.66 -1.31 0.11
N ILE A 11 -8.27 -1.63 -1.04
CA ILE A 11 -8.93 -0.64 -1.90
C ILE A 11 -10.05 0.08 -1.14
N SER A 12 -10.85 -0.66 -0.37
CA SER A 12 -11.93 -0.08 0.44
C SER A 12 -11.41 0.91 1.48
N ILE A 13 -10.31 0.60 2.17
CA ILE A 13 -9.65 1.49 3.13
C ILE A 13 -9.22 2.80 2.44
N ILE A 14 -8.59 2.71 1.26
CA ILE A 14 -8.12 3.88 0.52
C ILE A 14 -9.29 4.75 0.08
N GLN A 15 -10.31 4.16 -0.56
CA GLN A 15 -11.48 4.89 -1.04
C GLN A 15 -12.22 5.59 0.10
N PHE A 16 -12.36 4.94 1.25
CA PHE A 16 -12.97 5.53 2.43
C PHE A 16 -12.16 6.71 2.98
N GLN A 17 -10.84 6.54 3.15
CA GLN A 17 -9.96 7.57 3.72
C GLN A 17 -9.82 8.80 2.80
N TYR A 18 -9.93 8.59 1.49
CA TYR A 18 -9.83 9.66 0.50
C TYR A 18 -11.18 10.21 0.02
N LYS A 19 -12.30 9.55 0.35
CA LYS A 19 -13.65 9.90 -0.12
C LYS A 19 -13.73 9.98 -1.65
N LEU A 20 -13.13 9.00 -2.33
CA LEU A 20 -13.10 8.92 -3.79
C LEU A 20 -13.33 7.48 -4.25
N THR A 21 -13.63 7.33 -5.55
CA THR A 21 -13.64 6.03 -6.24
C THR A 21 -12.40 5.96 -7.11
N LEU A 22 -11.57 4.93 -6.93
CA LEU A 22 -10.35 4.79 -7.73
C LEU A 22 -10.72 4.41 -9.17
N ASP A 23 -10.08 5.06 -10.14
CA ASP A 23 -10.25 4.73 -11.56
C ASP A 23 -9.54 3.41 -11.87
N THR A 24 -10.33 2.34 -11.99
CA THR A 24 -9.86 0.98 -12.24
C THR A 24 -9.24 0.80 -13.62
N ASN A 25 -9.49 1.72 -14.55
CA ASN A 25 -8.92 1.71 -15.90
C ASN A 25 -7.60 2.49 -15.98
N SER A 26 -7.23 3.22 -14.92
CA SER A 26 -6.00 4.02 -14.91
C SER A 26 -4.74 3.15 -14.85
N PHE A 27 -3.68 3.62 -15.50
CA PHE A 27 -2.36 3.01 -15.41
C PHE A 27 -1.84 2.93 -13.96
N ASN A 28 -2.13 3.96 -13.15
CA ASN A 28 -1.72 3.98 -11.74
C ASN A 28 -2.41 2.88 -10.93
N TYR A 29 -3.71 2.63 -11.18
CA TYR A 29 -4.45 1.56 -10.52
C TYR A 29 -3.91 0.19 -10.92
N SER A 30 -3.72 -0.06 -12.22
CA SER A 30 -3.16 -1.33 -12.72
C SER A 30 -1.78 -1.63 -12.11
N ARG A 31 -0.89 -0.62 -12.08
CA ARG A 31 0.41 -0.73 -11.41
C ARG A 31 0.25 -1.00 -9.91
N PHE A 32 -0.63 -0.26 -9.23
CA PHE A 32 -0.87 -0.44 -7.80
C PHE A 32 -1.34 -1.85 -7.45
N ILE A 33 -2.31 -2.41 -8.17
CA ILE A 33 -2.80 -3.78 -7.99
C ILE A 33 -1.68 -4.81 -8.20
N THR A 34 -0.82 -4.59 -9.20
CA THR A 34 0.33 -5.46 -9.45
C THR A 34 1.30 -5.46 -8.28
N HIS A 35 1.68 -4.29 -7.75
CA HIS A 35 2.57 -4.20 -6.59
C HIS A 35 1.94 -4.76 -5.31
N LEU A 36 0.64 -4.53 -5.08
CA LEU A 36 -0.08 -5.17 -3.97
C LEU A 36 -0.05 -6.69 -4.09
N ARG A 37 -0.28 -7.25 -5.28
CA ARG A 37 -0.25 -8.69 -5.49
C ARG A 37 1.14 -9.25 -5.19
N ILE A 38 2.20 -8.60 -5.65
CA ILE A 38 3.58 -9.01 -5.38
C ILE A 38 3.87 -8.98 -3.87
N LEU A 39 3.51 -7.89 -3.18
CA LEU A 39 3.66 -7.75 -1.73
C LEU A 39 2.94 -8.88 -0.98
N LEU A 40 1.66 -9.11 -1.27
CA LEU A 40 0.85 -10.11 -0.57
C LEU A 40 1.33 -11.54 -0.85
N VAL A 41 1.77 -11.85 -2.08
CA VAL A 41 2.36 -13.16 -2.40
C VAL A 41 3.67 -13.36 -1.64
N ARG A 42 4.50 -12.32 -1.52
CA ARG A 42 5.76 -12.38 -0.76
C ARG A 42 5.50 -12.65 0.73
N LEU A 43 4.57 -11.91 1.33
CA LEU A 43 4.16 -12.09 2.73
C LEU A 43 3.58 -13.49 2.99
N LEU A 44 2.76 -13.99 2.06
CA LEU A 44 2.18 -15.33 2.15
C LEU A 44 3.23 -16.44 2.15
N ARG A 45 4.31 -16.28 1.39
CA ARG A 45 5.41 -17.26 1.32
C ARG A 45 6.41 -17.11 2.47
N ASN A 46 6.20 -16.16 3.38
CA ASN A 46 7.12 -15.81 4.46
C ASN A 46 8.56 -15.58 3.98
N HIS A 47 8.73 -15.07 2.76
CA HIS A 47 10.05 -14.76 2.24
C HIS A 47 10.45 -13.36 2.71
N PRO A 48 11.62 -13.21 3.36
CA PRO A 48 12.18 -11.90 3.63
C PRO A 48 12.35 -11.15 2.31
N ASN A 49 12.16 -9.83 2.35
CA ASN A 49 12.41 -8.99 1.18
C ASN A 49 13.90 -9.11 0.79
N PRO A 50 14.23 -9.68 -0.39
CA PRO A 50 15.61 -10.02 -0.73
C PRO A 50 16.44 -8.80 -1.19
N ASN A 51 15.83 -7.61 -1.26
CA ASN A 51 16.46 -6.41 -1.83
C ASN A 51 16.92 -5.42 -0.76
N GLN A 52 17.94 -4.64 -1.12
CA GLN A 52 18.61 -3.62 -0.33
C GLN A 52 17.63 -2.80 0.52
N LYS A 53 17.90 -2.75 1.83
CA LYS A 53 17.17 -1.91 2.78
C LYS A 53 17.21 -0.47 2.29
N LEU A 54 16.04 0.14 2.09
CA LEU A 54 15.97 1.57 1.85
C LEU A 54 16.52 2.33 3.06
N ASP A 55 17.04 3.53 2.82
CA ASP A 55 17.42 4.43 3.91
C ASP A 55 16.17 4.72 4.77
N PRO A 56 16.17 4.42 6.08
CA PRO A 56 15.06 4.71 6.98
C PRO A 56 14.61 6.18 6.96
N SER A 57 15.50 7.10 6.62
CA SER A 57 15.19 8.53 6.48
C SER A 57 14.13 8.81 5.41
N LEU A 58 14.03 7.95 4.39
CA LEU A 58 13.07 8.10 3.29
C LEU A 58 11.63 7.93 3.76
N LEU A 59 11.37 6.97 4.65
CA LEU A 59 10.01 6.79 5.20
C LEU A 59 9.63 7.99 6.08
N SER A 60 10.57 8.52 6.86
CA SER A 60 10.37 9.74 7.66
C SER A 60 10.03 10.94 6.76
N PHE A 61 10.72 11.07 5.62
CA PHE A 61 10.39 12.09 4.62
C PHE A 61 9.00 11.87 3.99
N MET A 62 8.63 10.62 3.66
CA MET A 62 7.29 10.30 3.16
C MET A 62 6.19 10.67 4.15
N LYS A 63 6.41 10.45 5.46
CA LYS A 63 5.46 10.84 6.52
C LYS A 63 5.21 12.35 6.53
N ILE A 64 6.25 13.16 6.37
CA ILE A 64 6.12 14.62 6.34
C ILE A 64 5.45 15.07 5.02
N LYS A 65 5.94 14.59 3.88
CA LYS A 65 5.50 15.08 2.56
C LYS A 65 4.13 14.54 2.12
N TYR A 66 3.83 13.29 2.47
CA TYR A 66 2.62 12.57 2.04
C TYR A 66 1.85 12.02 3.24
N ASN A 67 1.64 12.84 4.26
CA ASN A 67 1.07 12.44 5.55
C ASN A 67 -0.21 11.59 5.41
N LYS A 68 -1.18 12.03 4.58
CA LYS A 68 -2.43 11.27 4.39
C LYS A 68 -2.20 9.88 3.78
N ALA A 69 -1.25 9.74 2.86
CA ALA A 69 -0.90 8.46 2.26
C ALA A 69 -0.16 7.56 3.26
N TYR A 70 0.70 8.15 4.09
CA TYR A 70 1.37 7.45 5.19
C TYR A 70 0.37 6.90 6.21
N ASP A 71 -0.56 7.73 6.70
CA ASP A 71 -1.61 7.30 7.63
C ASP A 71 -2.49 6.19 7.04
N THR A 72 -2.74 6.25 5.73
CA THR A 72 -3.49 5.21 5.02
C THR A 72 -2.69 3.90 4.94
N ALA A 73 -1.37 3.98 4.70
CA ALA A 73 -0.50 2.81 4.71
C ALA A 73 -0.43 2.16 6.10
N GLU A 74 -0.40 2.95 7.18
CA GLU A 74 -0.47 2.42 8.56
C GLU A 74 -1.79 1.67 8.81
N ARG A 75 -2.93 2.23 8.36
CA ARG A 75 -4.24 1.53 8.46
C ARG A 75 -4.25 0.21 7.70
N ILE A 76 -3.64 0.18 6.51
CA ILE A 76 -3.49 -1.05 5.72
C ILE A 76 -2.59 -2.05 6.46
N ALA A 77 -1.49 -1.60 7.07
CA ALA A 77 -0.62 -2.46 7.86
C ALA A 77 -1.38 -3.08 9.05
N THR A 78 -2.17 -2.28 9.79
CA THR A 78 -3.04 -2.78 10.85
C THR A 78 -4.05 -3.80 10.32
N TYR A 79 -4.71 -3.52 9.19
CA TYR A 79 -5.66 -4.44 8.57
C TYR A 79 -5.01 -5.79 8.21
N LEU A 80 -3.83 -5.76 7.58
CA LEU A 80 -3.10 -6.98 7.22
C LEU A 80 -2.63 -7.75 8.45
N HIS A 81 -2.17 -7.06 9.49
CA HIS A 81 -1.82 -7.68 10.76
C HIS A 81 -3.03 -8.36 11.41
N SER A 82 -4.17 -7.67 11.52
CA SER A 82 -5.38 -8.25 12.12
C SER A 82 -5.97 -9.42 11.34
N LYS A 83 -5.81 -9.46 10.00
CA LYS A 83 -6.36 -10.54 9.17
C LYS A 83 -5.42 -11.73 9.00
N MET A 84 -4.12 -11.49 8.97
CA MET A 84 -3.11 -12.48 8.56
C MET A 84 -1.95 -12.63 9.53
N GLY A 85 -1.83 -11.76 10.54
CA GLY A 85 -0.67 -11.70 11.44
C GLY A 85 0.58 -11.08 10.78
N TRP A 86 0.47 -10.51 9.59
CA TRP A 86 1.63 -9.97 8.86
C TRP A 86 2.04 -8.60 9.37
N THR A 87 3.34 -8.41 9.52
CA THR A 87 3.96 -7.12 9.87
C THR A 87 4.69 -6.58 8.65
N LEU A 88 4.38 -5.33 8.29
CA LEU A 88 5.08 -4.63 7.21
C LEU A 88 6.30 -3.92 7.76
N ASP A 89 7.43 -4.07 7.08
CA ASP A 89 8.64 -3.32 7.38
C ASP A 89 8.58 -1.89 6.82
N SER A 90 9.64 -1.11 7.08
CA SER A 90 9.73 0.29 6.61
C SER A 90 9.69 0.41 5.10
N ASP A 91 10.23 -0.56 4.37
CA ASP A 91 10.34 -0.52 2.92
C ASP A 91 8.98 -0.81 2.28
N ASP A 92 8.27 -1.81 2.81
CA ASP A 92 6.89 -2.12 2.44
C ASP A 92 5.97 -0.92 2.66
N LYS A 93 6.09 -0.28 3.82
CA LYS A 93 5.35 0.93 4.14
C LYS A 93 5.69 2.05 3.16
N PHE A 94 6.97 2.28 2.88
CA PHE A 94 7.42 3.28 1.90
C PHE A 94 6.78 3.05 0.52
N TYR A 95 6.83 1.81 0.02
CA TYR A 95 6.21 1.46 -1.26
C TYR A 95 4.70 1.68 -1.25
N LEU A 96 4.01 1.27 -0.17
CA LEU A 96 2.58 1.53 -0.02
C LEU A 96 2.27 3.02 -0.05
N VAL A 97 3.00 3.86 0.71
CA VAL A 97 2.79 5.32 0.70
C VAL A 97 2.91 5.87 -0.71
N LEU A 98 3.98 5.52 -1.43
CA LEU A 98 4.22 5.98 -2.79
C LEU A 98 3.07 5.60 -3.74
N HIS A 99 2.61 4.35 -3.67
CA HIS A 99 1.56 3.88 -4.56
C HIS A 99 0.17 4.43 -4.21
N ILE A 100 -0.15 4.55 -2.92
CA ILE A 100 -1.37 5.21 -2.45
C ILE A 100 -1.37 6.65 -2.97
N PHE A 101 -0.29 7.40 -2.74
CA PHE A 101 -0.18 8.76 -3.22
C PHE A 101 -0.41 8.86 -4.73
N ARG A 102 0.22 8.00 -5.53
CA ARG A 102 0.08 8.01 -7.00
C ARG A 102 -1.34 7.69 -7.48
N VAL A 103 -2.03 6.74 -6.84
CA VAL A 103 -3.37 6.34 -7.25
C VAL A 103 -4.44 7.35 -6.80
N THR A 104 -4.17 8.13 -5.75
CA THR A 104 -5.11 9.14 -5.23
C THR A 104 -4.85 10.56 -5.74
N SER A 105 -3.61 10.93 -6.10
CA SER A 105 -3.26 12.32 -6.49
C SER A 105 -3.51 12.65 -7.95
N ARG A 106 -3.56 11.65 -8.84
CA ARG A 106 -3.73 11.86 -10.29
C ARG A 106 -5.18 11.75 -10.77
N GLN A 107 -6.13 11.91 -9.86
CA GLN A 107 -7.57 12.00 -10.20
C GLN A 107 -8.04 13.44 -10.38
N GLU A 108 -7.21 14.43 -10.03
CA GLU A 108 -7.43 15.82 -10.41
C GLU A 108 -7.09 15.96 -11.90
N LYS A 109 -8.15 16.06 -12.72
CA LYS A 109 -8.09 16.69 -14.03
C LYS A 109 -8.24 18.18 -13.85
#